data_AF-A0A9D1CZF5-F1
#
_entry.id   AF-A0A9D1CZF5-F1
#
_cell.length_a   1.000
_cell.length_b   1.000
_cell.length_c   1.000
_cell.angle_alpha   90.00
_cell.angle_beta   90.00
_cell.angle_gamma   90.00
#
_symmetry.space_group_name_H-M   'P 1'
#
loop_
_entity.id
_entity.type
_entity.pdbx_description
1 polymer ?
#
loop_
_entity_poly.entity_id
_entity_poly.type
_entity_poly.pdbx_seq_one_letter_code
_entity_poly.pdbx_strand_id
1 'polypeptide(L)'
;MTAKLTKKEAIAYIKTLEGKGWDFDGAFGWQCFDLVNMYWYKLFGHGLKGEGAADIPNKNNFKGEATVYNNTESFKAQEGDIGVLNRSYGGGHGHTFIVINGNYDGNYMQLVSLDQNWNGGGRAKTEVAQRIVHNYDFPMWFIRPHYKSESSKKVSAQSATKTATKKKTTAKKKMKKLSYIRDEVKGYRLPNRGYKPTSITLHNDAGSVGATAEAYHRGLVNAPLSRLEAGVAHSYISGNTVYQALPESRIAWHTANQNGNKNSYGIEICQSIGASDKVFLANEQASFQEAARLLNKWGLKANRNTIRLHMEFSQTSCPHRSMKLHTGFDPVTQGVPSQATQLKLKDYFIKQIRAYQAGKVPTATVSKSTSASSNTKSTVAGAWKRNSYGTWYMSEKARFTNGNAPIMVRTTGPFRSCPYAYDFQPGGWCDYDEVMLQDSLVWIGYTWKNKRYYLPIRNWDGTPPPNQILGELWGTIN
;
A
#
# COMPACT_ATOMS: atom_id res chain seq x y z
N MET A 1 -14.75 29.14 -10.14
CA MET A 1 -15.74 29.46 -9.08
C MET A 1 -15.64 28.46 -7.94
N THR A 2 -16.25 28.70 -6.79
CA THR A 2 -16.31 27.66 -5.72
C THR A 2 -17.50 26.74 -5.99
N ALA A 3 -17.31 25.42 -5.91
CA ALA A 3 -18.42 24.47 -6.06
C ALA A 3 -19.54 24.73 -5.03
N LYS A 4 -20.79 24.53 -5.44
CA LYS A 4 -21.98 24.70 -4.60
C LYS A 4 -22.14 23.57 -3.56
N LEU A 5 -21.63 22.38 -3.88
CA LEU A 5 -21.79 21.16 -3.09
C LEU A 5 -20.47 20.65 -2.51
N THR A 6 -20.55 20.08 -1.31
CA THR A 6 -19.49 19.25 -0.72
C THR A 6 -19.36 17.94 -1.50
N LYS A 7 -18.24 17.20 -1.33
CA LYS A 7 -18.07 15.91 -2.03
C LYS A 7 -19.20 14.93 -1.68
N LYS A 8 -19.62 14.89 -0.41
CA LYS A 8 -20.71 14.01 0.04
C LYS A 8 -22.05 14.36 -0.62
N GLU A 9 -22.39 15.63 -0.69
CA GLU A 9 -23.62 16.10 -1.33
C GLU A 9 -23.58 15.87 -2.86
N ALA A 10 -22.41 16.05 -3.47
CA ALA A 10 -22.20 15.78 -4.89
C ALA A 10 -22.43 14.29 -5.22
N ILE A 11 -21.86 13.37 -4.45
CA ILE A 11 -22.08 11.94 -4.61
C ILE A 11 -23.55 11.56 -4.36
N ALA A 12 -24.19 12.16 -3.36
CA ALA A 12 -25.62 11.94 -3.11
C ALA A 12 -26.47 12.38 -4.31
N TYR A 13 -26.14 13.53 -4.93
CA TYR A 13 -26.82 14.00 -6.12
C TYR A 13 -26.62 13.08 -7.33
N ILE A 14 -25.39 12.59 -7.59
CA ILE A 14 -25.11 11.64 -8.69
C ILE A 14 -26.04 10.42 -8.60
N LYS A 15 -26.26 9.88 -7.39
CA LYS A 15 -27.17 8.74 -7.17
C LYS A 15 -28.63 9.03 -7.52
N THR A 16 -29.06 10.30 -7.47
CA THR A 16 -30.44 10.68 -7.85
C THR A 16 -30.66 10.72 -9.37
N LEU A 17 -29.56 10.72 -10.14
CA LEU A 17 -29.56 10.73 -11.61
C LEU A 17 -29.78 9.32 -12.18
N GLU A 18 -29.35 8.29 -11.47
CA GLU A 18 -29.46 6.89 -11.88
C GLU A 18 -30.92 6.46 -12.12
N GLY A 19 -31.15 5.71 -13.20
CA GLY A 19 -32.46 5.20 -13.61
C GLY A 19 -33.37 6.22 -14.31
N LYS A 20 -32.86 7.42 -14.66
CA LYS A 20 -33.62 8.49 -15.33
C LYS A 20 -32.93 8.94 -16.61
N GLY A 21 -33.72 9.39 -17.57
CA GLY A 21 -33.23 10.01 -18.79
C GLY A 21 -33.07 11.53 -18.65
N TRP A 22 -31.91 12.05 -19.00
CA TRP A 22 -31.56 13.46 -18.86
C TRP A 22 -31.24 14.08 -20.22
N ASP A 23 -31.90 15.20 -20.51
CA ASP A 23 -31.78 15.98 -21.74
C ASP A 23 -31.50 17.43 -21.28
N PHE A 24 -30.22 17.80 -21.19
CA PHE A 24 -29.79 19.04 -20.54
C PHE A 24 -29.91 20.23 -21.48
N ASP A 25 -29.61 20.03 -22.77
CA ASP A 25 -29.62 21.09 -23.78
C ASP A 25 -30.87 21.06 -24.69
N GLY A 26 -31.73 20.03 -24.59
CA GLY A 26 -32.93 19.86 -25.40
C GLY A 26 -32.65 19.28 -26.79
N ALA A 27 -31.42 18.84 -27.07
CA ALA A 27 -30.96 18.40 -28.37
C ALA A 27 -30.54 16.93 -28.36
N PHE A 28 -30.86 16.20 -29.44
CA PHE A 28 -30.46 14.80 -29.65
C PHE A 28 -30.88 13.81 -28.55
N GLY A 29 -31.72 14.18 -27.59
CA GLY A 29 -32.35 13.29 -26.63
C GLY A 29 -31.51 13.08 -25.36
N TRP A 30 -31.32 11.82 -24.97
CA TRP A 30 -30.63 11.46 -23.73
C TRP A 30 -29.16 11.13 -24.01
N GLN A 31 -28.29 12.13 -24.17
CA GLN A 31 -26.89 11.91 -24.54
C GLN A 31 -25.95 11.78 -23.32
N CYS A 32 -24.74 11.27 -23.57
CA CYS A 32 -23.71 11.13 -22.53
C CYS A 32 -23.27 12.49 -21.94
N PHE A 33 -23.21 13.51 -22.80
CA PHE A 33 -22.87 14.88 -22.42
C PHE A 33 -23.93 15.49 -21.49
N ASP A 34 -25.22 15.23 -21.74
CA ASP A 34 -26.32 15.72 -20.91
C ASP A 34 -26.19 15.29 -19.45
N LEU A 35 -25.97 14.00 -19.24
CA LEU A 35 -25.82 13.41 -17.90
C LEU A 35 -24.68 14.08 -17.13
N VAL A 36 -23.53 14.27 -17.77
CA VAL A 36 -22.39 14.93 -17.15
C VAL A 36 -22.66 16.41 -16.89
N ASN A 37 -23.39 17.09 -17.78
CA ASN A 37 -23.82 18.47 -17.58
C ASN A 37 -24.83 18.64 -16.43
N MET A 38 -25.73 17.68 -16.20
CA MET A 38 -26.60 17.68 -15.01
C MET A 38 -25.77 17.73 -13.73
N TYR A 39 -24.66 16.99 -13.68
CA TYR A 39 -23.74 16.98 -12.55
C TYR A 39 -22.89 18.26 -12.47
N TRP A 40 -22.29 18.67 -13.57
CA TRP A 40 -21.43 19.86 -13.61
C TRP A 40 -22.20 21.14 -13.28
N TYR A 41 -23.41 21.30 -13.84
CA TYR A 41 -24.29 22.43 -13.55
C TYR A 41 -24.71 22.47 -12.08
N LYS A 42 -24.93 21.31 -11.45
CA LYS A 42 -25.23 21.25 -10.02
C LYS A 42 -24.06 21.75 -9.17
N LEU A 43 -22.83 21.46 -9.58
CA LEU A 43 -21.62 21.90 -8.90
C LEU A 43 -21.31 23.38 -9.13
N PHE A 44 -21.38 23.87 -10.37
CA PHE A 44 -20.82 25.18 -10.73
C PHE A 44 -21.83 26.16 -11.33
N GLY A 45 -23.04 25.72 -11.68
CA GLY A 45 -24.12 26.58 -12.17
C GLY A 45 -24.02 26.96 -13.66
N HIS A 46 -23.15 26.30 -14.42
CA HIS A 46 -23.05 26.42 -15.86
C HIS A 46 -22.74 25.05 -16.47
N GLY A 47 -22.94 24.90 -17.79
CA GLY A 47 -22.57 23.69 -18.53
C GLY A 47 -21.10 23.65 -18.92
N LEU A 48 -20.63 22.45 -19.27
CA LEU A 48 -19.39 22.20 -19.99
C LEU A 48 -19.58 22.51 -21.48
N LYS A 49 -18.47 22.85 -22.15
CA LYS A 49 -18.39 23.22 -23.57
C LYS A 49 -17.72 22.12 -24.40
N GLY A 50 -18.12 22.00 -25.66
CA GLY A 50 -17.56 21.06 -26.64
C GLY A 50 -18.60 20.72 -27.71
N GLU A 51 -18.17 20.39 -28.93
CA GLU A 51 -19.07 19.84 -29.95
C GLU A 51 -19.30 18.33 -29.73
N GLY A 52 -18.36 17.67 -29.05
CA GLY A 52 -18.50 16.32 -28.52
C GLY A 52 -17.82 16.16 -27.16
N ALA A 53 -18.09 15.04 -26.51
CA ALA A 53 -17.51 14.69 -25.21
C ALA A 53 -15.98 14.77 -25.18
N ALA A 54 -15.29 14.34 -26.25
CA ALA A 54 -13.82 14.37 -26.35
C ALA A 54 -13.22 15.79 -26.26
N ASP A 55 -14.01 16.84 -26.48
CA ASP A 55 -13.56 18.22 -26.44
C ASP A 55 -13.52 18.80 -25.03
N ILE A 56 -14.20 18.16 -24.07
CA ILE A 56 -14.37 18.67 -22.70
C ILE A 56 -13.03 19.06 -22.05
N PRO A 57 -11.95 18.25 -22.11
CA PRO A 57 -10.68 18.58 -21.46
C PRO A 57 -10.03 19.87 -21.97
N ASN A 58 -10.27 20.25 -23.24
CA ASN A 58 -9.54 21.30 -23.94
C ASN A 58 -10.39 22.54 -24.26
N LYS A 59 -11.73 22.42 -24.33
CA LYS A 59 -12.65 23.54 -24.59
C LYS A 59 -13.17 24.23 -23.33
N ASN A 60 -12.82 23.72 -22.14
CA ASN A 60 -13.24 24.27 -20.86
C ASN A 60 -12.05 24.81 -20.07
N ASN A 61 -12.27 25.88 -19.30
CA ASN A 61 -11.28 26.40 -18.37
C ASN A 61 -11.60 25.89 -16.96
N PHE A 62 -10.85 24.90 -16.49
CA PHE A 62 -11.05 24.30 -15.17
C PHE A 62 -10.33 25.02 -14.03
N LYS A 63 -9.67 26.16 -14.29
CA LYS A 63 -8.88 26.87 -13.28
C LYS A 63 -9.76 27.26 -12.07
N GLY A 64 -9.46 26.63 -10.94
CA GLY A 64 -10.17 26.85 -9.67
C GLY A 64 -11.51 26.10 -9.54
N GLU A 65 -11.87 25.26 -10.51
CA GLU A 65 -13.10 24.44 -10.49
C GLU A 65 -12.80 22.95 -10.51
N ALA A 66 -11.77 22.52 -11.24
CA ALA A 66 -11.35 21.13 -11.27
C ALA A 66 -9.87 20.98 -11.60
N THR A 67 -9.36 19.76 -11.43
CA THR A 67 -8.08 19.35 -11.99
C THR A 67 -8.32 18.33 -13.09
N VAL A 68 -7.75 18.57 -14.27
CA VAL A 68 -7.75 17.62 -15.38
C VAL A 68 -6.54 16.70 -15.26
N TYR A 69 -6.78 15.42 -15.43
CA TYR A 69 -5.77 14.37 -15.43
C TYR A 69 -5.85 13.60 -16.74
N ASN A 70 -4.68 13.29 -17.32
CA ASN A 70 -4.61 12.23 -18.32
C ASN A 70 -4.77 10.89 -17.62
N ASN A 71 -5.48 9.97 -18.27
CA ASN A 71 -5.41 8.57 -17.91
C ASN A 71 -3.97 8.10 -18.12
N THR A 72 -3.36 7.58 -17.05
CA THR A 72 -2.02 6.97 -17.04
C THR A 72 -2.11 5.74 -16.14
N GLU A 73 -1.22 4.76 -16.27
CA GLU A 73 -1.23 3.58 -15.37
C GLU A 73 -1.18 3.94 -13.87
N SER A 74 -0.66 5.14 -13.53
CA SER A 74 -0.61 5.65 -12.17
C SER A 74 -1.82 6.47 -11.73
N PHE A 75 -2.62 6.94 -12.69
CA PHE A 75 -3.82 7.71 -12.41
C PHE A 75 -4.89 6.79 -11.81
N LYS A 76 -5.60 7.30 -10.81
CA LYS A 76 -6.64 6.55 -10.11
C LYS A 76 -7.88 7.41 -10.12
N ALA A 77 -8.87 7.01 -10.92
CA ALA A 77 -10.15 7.70 -10.91
C ALA A 77 -10.80 7.56 -9.52
N GLN A 78 -11.51 8.60 -9.11
CA GLN A 78 -12.24 8.65 -7.86
C GLN A 78 -13.73 8.79 -8.15
N GLU A 79 -14.55 8.29 -7.21
CA GLU A 79 -15.98 8.56 -7.24
C GLU A 79 -16.22 10.09 -7.34
N GLY A 80 -17.03 10.47 -8.32
CA GLY A 80 -17.35 11.85 -8.69
C GLY A 80 -16.39 12.52 -9.68
N ASP A 81 -15.35 11.83 -10.16
CA ASP A 81 -14.60 12.30 -11.34
C ASP A 81 -15.46 12.17 -12.60
N ILE A 82 -15.25 13.05 -13.57
CA ILE A 82 -15.84 12.95 -14.91
C ILE A 82 -14.81 12.27 -15.83
N GLY A 83 -15.15 11.13 -16.40
CA GLY A 83 -14.35 10.45 -17.41
C GLY A 83 -14.66 10.95 -18.81
N VAL A 84 -13.64 11.04 -19.67
CA VAL A 84 -13.77 11.44 -21.08
C VAL A 84 -12.97 10.48 -21.95
N LEU A 85 -13.65 9.69 -22.75
CA LEU A 85 -13.09 8.84 -23.79
C LEU A 85 -12.82 9.64 -25.07
N ASN A 86 -11.77 9.26 -25.78
CA ASN A 86 -11.32 9.95 -26.98
C ASN A 86 -12.26 9.72 -28.20
N ARG A 87 -11.93 10.35 -29.33
CA ARG A 87 -12.73 10.34 -30.56
C ARG A 87 -12.86 8.98 -31.27
N SER A 88 -12.15 7.93 -30.83
CA SER A 88 -12.42 6.55 -31.27
C SER A 88 -13.77 6.02 -30.77
N TYR A 89 -14.42 6.71 -29.83
CA TYR A 89 -15.74 6.39 -29.30
C TYR A 89 -16.81 7.36 -29.81
N GLY A 90 -18.07 6.95 -29.71
CA GLY A 90 -19.22 7.83 -29.98
C GLY A 90 -19.27 8.38 -31.41
N GLY A 91 -18.83 7.60 -32.40
CA GLY A 91 -18.84 8.01 -33.81
C GLY A 91 -17.95 9.22 -34.13
N GLY A 92 -16.89 9.47 -33.36
CA GLY A 92 -16.00 10.63 -33.55
C GLY A 92 -16.20 11.76 -32.54
N HIS A 93 -17.28 11.72 -31.75
CA HIS A 93 -17.59 12.74 -30.73
C HIS A 93 -16.97 12.42 -29.36
N GLY A 94 -16.46 11.20 -29.17
CA GLY A 94 -16.04 10.67 -27.87
C GLY A 94 -17.21 10.29 -26.98
N HIS A 95 -16.90 9.95 -25.73
CA HIS A 95 -17.92 9.58 -24.74
C HIS A 95 -17.54 10.13 -23.35
N THR A 96 -18.51 10.49 -22.53
CA THR A 96 -18.24 10.99 -21.18
C THR A 96 -19.22 10.43 -20.16
N PHE A 97 -18.76 10.32 -18.92
CA PHE A 97 -19.51 9.67 -17.84
C PHE A 97 -19.05 10.16 -16.47
N ILE A 98 -19.81 9.79 -15.43
CA ILE A 98 -19.49 10.12 -14.04
C ILE A 98 -18.99 8.86 -13.34
N VAL A 99 -17.75 8.87 -12.84
CA VAL A 99 -17.16 7.71 -12.16
C VAL A 99 -17.90 7.44 -10.84
N ILE A 100 -18.42 6.23 -10.69
CA ILE A 100 -19.05 5.72 -9.45
C ILE A 100 -18.04 4.89 -8.65
N ASN A 101 -17.23 4.09 -9.34
CA ASN A 101 -16.11 3.36 -8.75
C ASN A 101 -14.94 3.32 -9.74
N GLY A 102 -13.85 4.04 -9.44
CA GLY A 102 -12.64 4.03 -10.25
C GLY A 102 -11.81 2.75 -10.17
N ASN A 103 -12.20 1.75 -9.38
CA ASN A 103 -11.48 0.49 -9.28
C ASN A 103 -12.48 -0.67 -9.17
N TYR A 104 -13.22 -0.90 -10.25
CA TYR A 104 -14.29 -1.89 -10.27
C TYR A 104 -13.74 -3.31 -10.20
N ASP A 105 -12.68 -3.58 -10.96
CA ASP A 105 -12.02 -4.88 -11.05
C ASP A 105 -10.96 -5.12 -9.96
N GLY A 106 -10.71 -4.12 -9.11
CA GLY A 106 -9.67 -4.18 -8.08
C GLY A 106 -8.27 -3.85 -8.59
N ASN A 107 -8.03 -3.79 -9.91
CA ASN A 107 -6.72 -3.59 -10.53
C ASN A 107 -6.56 -2.27 -11.28
N TYR A 108 -7.56 -1.39 -11.25
CA TYR A 108 -7.60 -0.14 -12.04
C TYR A 108 -7.49 -0.40 -13.55
N MET A 109 -7.92 -1.59 -14.03
CA MET A 109 -8.12 -1.82 -15.47
C MET A 109 -9.57 -1.56 -15.85
N GLN A 110 -10.49 -1.62 -14.88
CA GLN A 110 -11.89 -1.28 -15.09
C GLN A 110 -12.42 -0.31 -14.03
N LEU A 111 -13.35 0.53 -14.46
CA LEU A 111 -14.15 1.39 -13.60
C LEU A 111 -15.63 1.14 -13.85
N VAL A 112 -16.45 1.46 -12.86
CA VAL A 112 -17.90 1.63 -13.07
C VAL A 112 -18.21 3.10 -13.04
N SER A 113 -18.99 3.53 -14.01
CA SER A 113 -19.51 4.87 -14.12
C SER A 113 -21.01 4.86 -14.31
N LEU A 114 -21.60 6.04 -14.11
CA LEU A 114 -22.96 6.34 -14.50
C LEU A 114 -22.89 7.01 -15.88
N ASP A 115 -23.56 6.38 -16.82
CA ASP A 115 -23.50 6.67 -18.25
C ASP A 115 -24.90 6.81 -18.82
N GLN A 116 -24.98 7.54 -19.91
CA GLN A 116 -26.18 7.61 -20.74
C GLN A 116 -25.73 7.50 -22.19
N ASN A 117 -26.55 6.87 -23.04
CA ASN A 117 -26.24 6.63 -24.45
C ASN A 117 -24.92 5.86 -24.71
N TRP A 118 -24.58 4.89 -23.87
CA TRP A 118 -23.47 3.98 -24.15
C TRP A 118 -23.85 2.95 -25.22
N ASN A 119 -25.08 2.43 -25.16
CA ASN A 119 -25.59 1.41 -26.09
C ASN A 119 -26.29 2.01 -27.32
N GLY A 120 -26.30 3.33 -27.48
CA GLY A 120 -26.87 4.02 -28.64
C GLY A 120 -28.37 4.35 -28.54
N GLY A 121 -29.00 4.20 -27.37
CA GLY A 121 -30.44 4.45 -27.17
C GLY A 121 -30.82 5.91 -26.85
N GLY A 122 -29.84 6.81 -26.79
CA GLY A 122 -30.03 8.19 -26.34
C GLY A 122 -30.98 9.00 -27.22
N ARG A 123 -30.83 8.92 -28.55
CA ARG A 123 -31.68 9.67 -29.50
C ARG A 123 -33.15 9.25 -29.43
N ALA A 124 -33.40 7.98 -29.19
CA ALA A 124 -34.74 7.42 -29.05
C ALA A 124 -35.32 7.56 -27.62
N LYS A 125 -34.54 8.12 -26.67
CA LYS A 125 -34.92 8.23 -25.25
C LYS A 125 -35.29 6.88 -24.63
N THR A 126 -34.55 5.83 -24.99
CA THR A 126 -34.75 4.46 -24.46
C THR A 126 -33.66 4.02 -23.49
N GLU A 127 -32.56 4.77 -23.41
CA GLU A 127 -31.41 4.45 -22.55
C GLU A 127 -31.27 5.47 -21.42
N VAL A 128 -31.79 5.12 -20.25
CA VAL A 128 -31.66 5.93 -19.03
C VAL A 128 -30.23 5.92 -18.50
N ALA A 129 -29.90 6.87 -17.61
CA ALA A 129 -28.64 6.87 -16.90
C ALA A 129 -28.45 5.57 -16.10
N GLN A 130 -27.46 4.79 -16.46
CA GLN A 130 -27.24 3.43 -15.97
C GLN A 130 -25.77 3.18 -15.66
N ARG A 131 -25.50 2.12 -14.89
CA ARG A 131 -24.13 1.76 -14.56
C ARG A 131 -23.49 0.99 -15.70
N ILE A 132 -22.35 1.48 -16.18
CA ILE A 132 -21.55 0.81 -17.21
C ILE A 132 -20.16 0.52 -16.65
N VAL A 133 -19.66 -0.66 -16.97
CA VAL A 133 -18.27 -1.05 -16.72
C VAL A 133 -17.45 -0.62 -17.92
N HIS A 134 -16.46 0.24 -17.71
CA HIS A 134 -15.49 0.64 -18.73
C HIS A 134 -14.12 0.11 -18.42
N ASN A 135 -13.34 -0.15 -19.47
CA ASN A 135 -11.90 -0.29 -19.32
C ASN A 135 -11.25 1.09 -19.21
N TYR A 136 -10.09 1.16 -18.58
CA TYR A 136 -9.22 2.33 -18.64
C TYR A 136 -8.50 2.37 -19.99
N ASP A 137 -9.12 3.02 -20.97
CA ASP A 137 -8.56 3.13 -22.32
C ASP A 137 -7.60 4.31 -22.48
N PHE A 138 -6.75 4.25 -23.49
CA PHE A 138 -5.74 5.28 -23.78
C PHE A 138 -5.85 5.78 -25.23
N PRO A 139 -5.90 7.10 -25.46
CA PRO A 139 -5.99 8.18 -24.46
C PRO A 139 -7.39 8.33 -23.85
N MET A 140 -7.44 8.70 -22.57
CA MET A 140 -8.67 9.06 -21.85
C MET A 140 -8.30 10.18 -20.86
N TRP A 141 -9.27 10.99 -20.45
CA TRP A 141 -9.07 12.04 -19.45
C TRP A 141 -10.03 11.89 -18.28
N PHE A 142 -9.63 12.44 -17.14
CA PHE A 142 -10.45 12.51 -15.94
C PHE A 142 -10.43 13.92 -15.37
N ILE A 143 -11.60 14.47 -15.10
CA ILE A 143 -11.77 15.81 -14.54
C ILE A 143 -12.29 15.65 -13.12
N ARG A 144 -11.47 16.07 -12.14
CA ARG A 144 -11.81 15.97 -10.71
C ARG A 144 -12.27 17.32 -10.18
N PRO A 145 -13.57 17.49 -9.85
CA PRO A 145 -14.09 18.73 -9.29
C PRO A 145 -13.44 19.11 -7.96
N HIS A 146 -13.24 20.40 -7.74
CA HIS A 146 -12.86 20.99 -6.46
C HIS A 146 -14.14 21.29 -5.68
N TYR A 147 -14.52 20.35 -4.81
CA TYR A 147 -15.76 20.45 -4.03
C TYR A 147 -15.72 21.57 -2.98
N LYS A 148 -16.92 22.03 -2.58
CA LYS A 148 -17.09 22.93 -1.45
C LYS A 148 -16.47 22.31 -0.20
N SER A 149 -15.67 23.08 0.52
CA SER A 149 -15.23 22.70 1.86
C SER A 149 -16.46 22.54 2.76
N GLU A 150 -16.54 21.46 3.54
CA GLU A 150 -17.60 21.32 4.54
C GLU A 150 -17.48 22.44 5.58
N SER A 151 -18.28 23.51 5.45
CA SER A 151 -18.28 24.60 6.41
C SER A 151 -19.03 24.17 7.66
N SER A 152 -18.33 24.16 8.80
CA SER A 152 -18.92 24.08 10.13
C SER A 152 -20.00 25.15 10.28
N LYS A 153 -21.17 24.75 10.79
CA LYS A 153 -22.30 25.66 11.05
C LYS A 153 -21.85 26.85 11.93
N LYS A 154 -22.33 28.04 11.53
CA LYS A 154 -22.09 29.37 12.10
C LYS A 154 -22.30 29.44 13.62
N VAL A 155 -21.42 30.15 14.30
CA VAL A 155 -21.80 31.15 15.31
C VAL A 155 -21.19 32.47 14.85
N SER A 156 -22.03 33.49 14.69
CA SER A 156 -21.70 34.84 14.25
C SER A 156 -21.28 35.72 15.43
N ALA A 157 -20.24 36.55 15.25
CA ALA A 157 -20.30 38.00 15.44
C ALA A 157 -18.96 38.67 15.03
N GLN A 158 -19.11 39.65 14.14
CA GLN A 158 -18.38 40.92 14.00
C GLN A 158 -16.90 41.00 13.60
N SER A 159 -16.70 41.94 12.68
CA SER A 159 -15.50 42.46 12.05
C SER A 159 -14.35 42.80 12.99
N ALA A 160 -13.12 42.51 12.57
CA ALA A 160 -12.01 43.47 12.55
C ALA A 160 -10.83 42.90 11.74
N THR A 161 -10.50 43.64 10.67
CA THR A 161 -9.16 44.12 10.28
C THR A 161 -7.93 43.20 10.44
N LYS A 162 -7.16 43.14 9.34
CA LYS A 162 -5.74 42.73 9.22
C LYS A 162 -4.96 42.92 10.52
N THR A 163 -4.24 41.89 10.97
CA THR A 163 -2.80 41.88 11.30
C THR A 163 -2.35 40.46 11.66
N ALA A 164 -1.12 40.11 11.29
CA ALA A 164 -0.49 38.80 11.46
C ALA A 164 -0.56 38.26 12.91
N THR A 165 -0.88 36.96 13.09
CA THR A 165 -0.34 36.14 14.18
C THR A 165 -0.64 34.63 14.06
N LYS A 166 0.45 33.85 14.21
CA LYS A 166 0.63 32.47 14.74
C LYS A 166 -0.49 31.43 14.58
N LYS A 167 -0.13 30.39 13.80
CA LYS A 167 -0.54 28.97 13.88
C LYS A 167 -1.23 28.59 15.21
N LYS A 168 -2.52 28.25 15.17
CA LYS A 168 -3.20 27.49 16.24
C LYS A 168 -3.26 26.01 15.86
N THR A 169 -2.55 25.22 16.66
CA THR A 169 -2.40 23.77 16.64
C THR A 169 -3.72 23.06 16.90
N THR A 170 -4.05 22.06 16.07
CA THR A 170 -4.96 20.97 16.43
C THR A 170 -4.50 20.34 17.75
N ALA A 171 -5.43 20.09 18.68
CA ALA A 171 -5.11 19.45 19.95
C ALA A 171 -4.37 18.14 19.69
N LYS A 172 -3.11 18.04 20.16
CA LYS A 172 -2.28 16.84 20.03
C LYS A 172 -3.00 15.70 20.75
N LYS A 173 -3.38 14.63 20.04
CA LYS A 173 -3.74 13.35 20.67
C LYS A 173 -2.60 12.98 21.64
N LYS A 174 -2.91 12.82 22.92
CA LYS A 174 -1.92 12.47 23.96
C LYS A 174 -1.67 10.97 23.94
N MET A 175 -0.40 10.57 24.09
CA MET A 175 -0.03 9.17 24.29
C MET A 175 -0.73 8.63 25.53
N LYS A 176 -1.09 7.35 25.51
CA LYS A 176 -1.71 6.73 26.68
C LYS A 176 -0.66 6.56 27.79
N LYS A 177 -1.06 6.67 29.05
CA LYS A 177 -0.22 6.23 30.17
C LYS A 177 -0.30 4.70 30.22
N LEU A 178 0.82 4.01 29.97
CA LEU A 178 0.90 2.55 30.11
C LEU A 178 1.15 2.19 31.57
N SER A 179 0.42 1.19 32.07
CA SER A 179 0.61 0.58 33.38
C SER A 179 1.50 -0.65 33.24
N TYR A 180 2.43 -0.86 34.16
CA TYR A 180 3.41 -1.95 34.07
C TYR A 180 3.26 -2.91 35.23
N ILE A 181 3.09 -4.20 34.91
CA ILE A 181 3.28 -5.31 35.85
C ILE A 181 4.64 -5.91 35.50
N ARG A 182 5.66 -5.69 36.33
CA ARG A 182 7.00 -6.26 36.13
C ARG A 182 7.20 -7.34 37.18
N ASP A 183 6.89 -8.58 36.80
CA ASP A 183 6.91 -9.73 37.69
C ASP A 183 7.42 -10.93 36.88
N GLU A 184 8.69 -11.28 37.07
CA GLU A 184 9.35 -12.32 36.26
C GLU A 184 8.72 -13.69 36.58
N VAL A 185 8.54 -14.52 35.55
CA VAL A 185 8.09 -15.91 35.73
C VAL A 185 9.04 -16.68 36.65
N LYS A 186 8.49 -17.45 37.57
CA LYS A 186 9.24 -18.10 38.66
C LYS A 186 9.50 -19.58 38.43
N GLY A 187 8.72 -20.23 37.56
CA GLY A 187 8.86 -21.67 37.30
C GLY A 187 10.14 -22.07 36.59
N TYR A 188 10.80 -21.14 35.89
CA TYR A 188 12.13 -21.33 35.33
C TYR A 188 12.81 -20.00 35.03
N ARG A 189 14.08 -19.88 35.41
CA ARG A 189 14.90 -18.69 35.17
C ARG A 189 15.65 -18.83 33.85
N LEU A 190 15.09 -18.26 32.78
CA LEU A 190 15.72 -18.33 31.46
C LEU A 190 17.13 -17.68 31.45
N PRO A 191 18.04 -18.09 30.55
CA PRO A 191 19.37 -17.50 30.46
C PRO A 191 19.36 -15.99 30.19
N ASN A 192 20.39 -15.29 30.66
CA ASN A 192 20.64 -13.92 30.23
C ASN A 192 21.15 -13.91 28.78
N ARG A 193 20.71 -12.94 27.99
CA ARG A 193 21.17 -12.71 26.61
C ARG A 193 22.62 -12.24 26.56
N GLY A 194 23.03 -11.41 27.53
CA GLY A 194 24.36 -10.79 27.60
C GLY A 194 24.49 -9.45 26.84
N TYR A 195 23.44 -9.01 26.14
CA TYR A 195 23.38 -7.73 25.43
C TYR A 195 21.94 -7.26 25.30
N LYS A 196 21.77 -5.99 24.88
CA LYS A 196 20.45 -5.42 24.57
C LYS A 196 19.80 -6.18 23.40
N PRO A 197 18.48 -6.40 23.38
CA PRO A 197 17.81 -6.97 22.21
C PRO A 197 18.16 -6.19 20.94
N THR A 198 18.33 -6.89 19.82
CA THR A 198 18.66 -6.26 18.52
C THR A 198 17.40 -5.98 17.69
N SER A 199 16.28 -6.57 18.08
CA SER A 199 14.98 -6.41 17.43
C SER A 199 13.82 -6.66 18.39
N ILE A 200 12.61 -6.33 17.96
CA ILE A 200 11.34 -6.67 18.59
C ILE A 200 10.56 -7.56 17.63
N THR A 201 10.08 -8.71 18.11
CA THR A 201 9.13 -9.55 17.37
C THR A 201 7.74 -9.28 17.92
N LEU A 202 6.84 -8.81 17.07
CA LEU A 202 5.44 -8.55 17.42
C LEU A 202 4.59 -9.77 17.07
N HIS A 203 3.91 -10.29 18.09
CA HIS A 203 3.09 -11.50 18.04
C HIS A 203 1.61 -11.18 18.24
N ASN A 204 0.78 -12.13 17.87
CA ASN A 204 -0.62 -12.17 18.29
C ASN A 204 -0.75 -13.40 19.18
N ASP A 205 -1.36 -13.22 20.34
CA ASP A 205 -1.34 -14.22 21.42
C ASP A 205 -2.13 -15.50 21.12
N ALA A 206 -2.94 -15.47 20.05
CA ALA A 206 -3.94 -16.49 19.73
C ALA A 206 -4.90 -16.75 20.92
N GLY A 207 -5.05 -15.76 21.79
CA GLY A 207 -5.81 -15.82 23.03
C GLY A 207 -7.21 -15.27 22.84
N SER A 208 -8.16 -15.78 23.63
CA SER A 208 -9.56 -15.35 23.60
C SER A 208 -9.73 -13.92 24.11
N VAL A 209 -10.98 -13.41 24.07
CA VAL A 209 -11.30 -12.10 24.66
C VAL A 209 -10.95 -11.99 26.16
N GLY A 210 -10.83 -13.10 26.87
CA GLY A 210 -10.40 -13.14 28.28
C GLY A 210 -8.88 -13.11 28.50
N ALA A 211 -8.07 -13.25 27.45
CA ALA A 211 -6.62 -13.33 27.52
C ALA A 211 -5.97 -11.93 27.66
N THR A 212 -6.27 -11.21 28.75
CA THR A 212 -5.66 -9.90 29.02
C THR A 212 -4.23 -10.03 29.56
N ALA A 213 -3.46 -8.94 29.57
CA ALA A 213 -2.13 -8.88 30.18
C ALA A 213 -2.14 -9.35 31.65
N GLU A 214 -3.18 -9.00 32.42
CA GLU A 214 -3.38 -9.46 33.80
C GLU A 214 -3.74 -10.95 33.86
N ALA A 215 -4.52 -11.46 32.90
CA ALA A 215 -4.80 -12.90 32.82
C ALA A 215 -3.54 -13.70 32.52
N TYR A 216 -2.71 -13.21 31.60
CA TYR A 216 -1.39 -13.75 31.32
C TYR A 216 -0.50 -13.69 32.56
N HIS A 217 -0.44 -12.58 33.29
CA HIS A 217 0.30 -12.49 34.56
C HIS A 217 -0.13 -13.57 35.54
N ARG A 218 -1.43 -13.68 35.85
CA ARG A 218 -1.98 -14.71 36.75
C ARG A 218 -1.62 -16.13 36.31
N GLY A 219 -1.64 -16.39 35.00
CA GLY A 219 -1.36 -17.70 34.43
C GLY A 219 0.12 -17.99 34.14
N LEU A 220 1.02 -17.00 34.22
CA LEU A 220 2.46 -17.11 33.89
C LEU A 220 3.35 -17.06 35.10
N VAL A 221 3.09 -16.16 36.06
CA VAL A 221 4.07 -15.80 37.08
C VAL A 221 4.53 -17.01 37.90
N ASN A 222 3.60 -17.89 38.27
CA ASN A 222 3.87 -19.11 39.04
C ASN A 222 3.71 -20.39 38.19
N ALA A 223 3.68 -20.27 36.85
CA ALA A 223 3.52 -21.42 35.98
C ALA A 223 4.76 -22.33 36.06
N PRO A 224 4.60 -23.66 36.08
CA PRO A 224 5.73 -24.59 36.10
C PRO A 224 6.52 -24.54 34.79
N LEU A 225 7.76 -25.04 34.80
CA LEU A 225 8.63 -25.14 33.63
C LEU A 225 7.90 -25.78 32.42
N SER A 226 7.19 -26.89 32.63
CA SER A 226 6.45 -27.60 31.58
C SER A 226 5.47 -26.71 30.81
N ARG A 227 4.89 -25.72 31.49
CA ARG A 227 4.05 -24.73 30.86
C ARG A 227 4.93 -23.73 30.08
N LEU A 228 5.97 -23.21 30.71
CA LEU A 228 6.84 -22.19 30.10
C LEU A 228 7.50 -22.70 28.81
N GLU A 229 7.82 -23.99 28.74
CA GLU A 229 8.36 -24.68 27.55
C GLU A 229 7.41 -24.65 26.34
N ALA A 230 6.10 -24.56 26.57
CA ALA A 230 5.13 -24.36 25.48
C ALA A 230 5.22 -22.97 24.84
N GLY A 231 5.86 -22.02 25.54
CA GLY A 231 6.12 -20.68 25.04
C GLY A 231 5.97 -19.62 26.13
N VAL A 232 6.90 -18.68 26.14
CA VAL A 232 6.85 -17.47 26.96
C VAL A 232 7.53 -16.32 26.23
N ALA A 233 6.81 -15.22 26.06
CA ALA A 233 7.32 -13.98 25.50
C ALA A 233 7.80 -13.04 26.63
N HIS A 234 8.44 -11.92 26.26
CA HIS A 234 8.91 -10.97 27.26
C HIS A 234 7.78 -10.09 27.79
N SER A 235 6.86 -9.67 26.91
CA SER A 235 5.72 -8.83 27.29
C SER A 235 4.40 -9.28 26.68
N TYR A 236 3.32 -9.07 27.44
CA TYR A 236 1.92 -9.30 27.07
C TYR A 236 1.14 -8.00 27.28
N ILE A 237 0.42 -7.54 26.26
CA ILE A 237 -0.15 -6.17 26.25
C ILE A 237 -1.61 -6.18 25.82
N SER A 238 -2.49 -5.67 26.69
CA SER A 238 -3.91 -5.40 26.42
C SER A 238 -4.37 -4.09 27.08
N GLY A 239 -5.24 -3.35 26.42
CA GLY A 239 -5.74 -2.07 26.91
C GLY A 239 -4.61 -1.06 27.08
N ASN A 240 -4.29 -0.74 28.33
CA ASN A 240 -3.15 0.11 28.69
C ASN A 240 -2.14 -0.62 29.58
N THR A 241 -2.31 -1.92 29.82
CA THR A 241 -1.46 -2.71 30.72
C THR A 241 -0.41 -3.46 29.92
N VAL A 242 0.83 -3.39 30.39
CA VAL A 242 1.97 -4.17 29.93
C VAL A 242 2.39 -5.09 31.06
N TYR A 243 2.19 -6.39 30.88
CA TYR A 243 2.82 -7.39 31.74
C TYR A 243 4.19 -7.75 31.14
N GLN A 244 5.27 -7.49 31.86
CA GLN A 244 6.63 -7.93 31.52
C GLN A 244 6.95 -9.21 32.29
N ALA A 245 6.75 -10.34 31.63
CA ALA A 245 6.98 -11.69 32.16
C ALA A 245 8.46 -12.05 32.25
N LEU A 246 9.30 -11.44 31.41
CA LEU A 246 10.75 -11.60 31.42
C LEU A 246 11.41 -10.23 31.26
N PRO A 247 12.42 -9.89 32.08
CA PRO A 247 13.15 -8.64 31.92
C PRO A 247 13.91 -8.60 30.58
N GLU A 248 14.22 -7.39 30.12
CA GLU A 248 14.89 -7.14 28.85
C GLU A 248 16.25 -7.84 28.72
N SER A 249 16.89 -8.26 29.81
CA SER A 249 18.18 -8.98 29.80
C SER A 249 18.05 -10.48 29.51
N ARG A 250 16.86 -11.08 29.64
CA ARG A 250 16.61 -12.51 29.43
C ARG A 250 16.43 -12.84 27.96
N ILE A 251 16.72 -14.08 27.57
CA ILE A 251 16.15 -14.67 26.36
C ILE A 251 14.69 -15.08 26.61
N ALA A 252 13.93 -15.39 25.57
CA ALA A 252 12.57 -15.90 25.71
C ALA A 252 12.27 -17.02 24.69
N TRP A 253 11.32 -17.91 24.99
CA TRP A 253 10.91 -18.98 24.09
C TRP A 253 9.65 -18.57 23.34
N HIS A 254 9.80 -17.78 22.28
CA HIS A 254 8.67 -17.10 21.64
C HIS A 254 8.68 -17.14 20.12
N THR A 255 9.71 -17.71 19.50
CA THR A 255 9.81 -17.82 18.02
C THR A 255 10.00 -19.23 17.52
N ALA A 256 10.07 -20.23 18.40
CA ALA A 256 10.47 -21.60 18.05
C ALA A 256 11.79 -21.67 17.25
N ASN A 257 12.67 -20.67 17.42
CA ASN A 257 13.92 -20.52 16.70
C ASN A 257 14.97 -19.92 17.63
N GLN A 258 16.16 -20.52 17.69
CA GLN A 258 17.20 -20.11 18.63
C GLN A 258 17.65 -18.65 18.42
N ASN A 259 17.78 -18.23 17.16
CA ASN A 259 18.18 -16.87 16.82
C ASN A 259 17.11 -15.85 17.23
N GLY A 260 15.83 -16.11 16.93
CA GLY A 260 14.72 -15.24 17.34
C GLY A 260 14.58 -15.15 18.86
N ASN A 261 14.60 -16.32 19.53
CA ASN A 261 14.49 -16.46 20.98
C ASN A 261 15.60 -15.72 21.74
N LYS A 262 16.82 -15.78 21.22
CA LYS A 262 17.98 -15.12 21.82
C LYS A 262 18.01 -13.64 21.51
N ASN A 263 17.86 -13.24 20.24
CA ASN A 263 18.19 -11.88 19.79
C ASN A 263 17.04 -10.88 19.84
N SER A 264 15.80 -11.35 19.79
CA SER A 264 14.62 -10.49 19.72
C SER A 264 13.92 -10.36 21.09
N TYR A 265 13.26 -9.23 21.30
CA TYR A 265 12.31 -9.05 22.39
C TYR A 265 10.90 -9.36 21.87
N GLY A 266 10.29 -10.43 22.37
CA GLY A 266 8.92 -10.84 22.01
C GLY A 266 7.85 -10.04 22.75
N ILE A 267 6.92 -9.42 22.01
CA ILE A 267 5.72 -8.77 22.53
C ILE A 267 4.47 -9.46 21.98
N GLU A 268 3.63 -9.97 22.86
CA GLU A 268 2.30 -10.51 22.56
C GLU A 268 1.25 -9.40 22.57
N ILE A 269 0.60 -9.17 21.42
CA ILE A 269 -0.59 -8.34 21.32
C ILE A 269 -1.78 -9.23 21.71
N CYS A 270 -2.31 -8.98 22.90
CA CYS A 270 -3.29 -9.85 23.53
C CYS A 270 -4.70 -9.76 22.92
N GLN A 271 -5.51 -10.79 23.20
CA GLN A 271 -6.91 -10.92 22.78
C GLN A 271 -7.08 -10.94 21.25
N SER A 272 -6.12 -11.55 20.53
CA SER A 272 -6.15 -11.58 19.06
C SER A 272 -7.27 -12.44 18.50
N ILE A 273 -7.83 -13.35 19.31
CA ILE A 273 -9.03 -14.12 19.04
C ILE A 273 -10.19 -13.59 19.90
N GLY A 274 -11.37 -13.43 19.29
CA GLY A 274 -12.60 -13.08 20.01
C GLY A 274 -12.78 -11.59 20.36
N ALA A 275 -11.71 -10.79 20.52
CA ALA A 275 -11.89 -9.35 20.67
C ALA A 275 -12.42 -8.69 19.39
N SER A 276 -13.23 -7.63 19.54
CA SER A 276 -13.63 -6.77 18.43
C SER A 276 -12.41 -6.07 17.81
N ASP A 277 -12.50 -5.70 16.52
CA ASP A 277 -11.43 -4.97 15.83
C ASP A 277 -11.04 -3.69 16.57
N LYS A 278 -12.02 -2.96 17.11
CA LYS A 278 -11.77 -1.75 17.89
C LYS A 278 -10.89 -2.01 19.12
N VAL A 279 -11.16 -3.10 19.85
CA VAL A 279 -10.40 -3.48 21.05
C VAL A 279 -9.00 -3.96 20.66
N PHE A 280 -8.91 -4.87 19.68
CA PHE A 280 -7.63 -5.40 19.24
C PHE A 280 -6.71 -4.30 18.68
N LEU A 281 -7.22 -3.39 17.84
CA LEU A 281 -6.45 -2.25 17.34
C LEU A 281 -5.99 -1.32 18.47
N ALA A 282 -6.75 -1.20 19.57
CA ALA A 282 -6.31 -0.44 20.74
C ALA A 282 -5.17 -1.14 21.50
N ASN A 283 -5.20 -2.47 21.61
CA ASN A 283 -4.12 -3.28 22.17
C ASN A 283 -2.85 -3.13 21.32
N GLU A 284 -3.01 -3.22 20.00
CA GLU A 284 -1.92 -3.08 19.03
C GLU A 284 -1.23 -1.71 19.13
N GLN A 285 -2.00 -0.64 19.29
CA GLN A 285 -1.46 0.70 19.50
C GLN A 285 -0.69 0.84 20.82
N ALA A 286 -1.15 0.21 21.90
CA ALA A 286 -0.38 0.16 23.15
C ALA A 286 0.93 -0.61 22.99
N SER A 287 0.91 -1.71 22.23
CA SER A 287 2.12 -2.48 21.90
C SER A 287 3.11 -1.69 21.05
N PHE A 288 2.65 -0.91 20.07
CA PHE A 288 3.52 -0.03 19.29
C PHE A 288 4.12 1.10 20.13
N GLN A 289 3.34 1.65 21.06
CA GLN A 289 3.83 2.66 21.98
C GLN A 289 4.94 2.08 22.87
N GLU A 290 4.76 0.87 23.40
CA GLU A 290 5.78 0.19 24.20
C GLU A 290 7.01 -0.19 23.36
N ALA A 291 6.82 -0.72 22.15
CA ALA A 291 7.90 -1.03 21.23
C ALA A 291 8.75 0.22 20.91
N ALA A 292 8.11 1.37 20.69
CA ALA A 292 8.80 2.64 20.47
C ALA A 292 9.65 3.06 21.68
N ARG A 293 9.11 2.92 22.91
CA ARG A 293 9.82 3.21 24.16
C ARG A 293 11.05 2.31 24.32
N LEU A 294 10.90 1.00 24.07
CA LEU A 294 11.97 0.01 24.19
C LEU A 294 13.07 0.24 23.14
N LEU A 295 12.72 0.44 21.87
CA LEU A 295 13.71 0.75 20.82
C LEU A 295 14.50 2.02 21.13
N ASN A 296 13.84 3.09 21.59
CA ASN A 296 14.51 4.31 22.02
C ASN A 296 15.49 4.04 23.17
N LYS A 297 15.08 3.26 24.18
CA LYS A 297 15.93 2.85 25.30
C LYS A 297 17.16 2.05 24.83
N TRP A 298 17.02 1.24 23.78
CA TRP A 298 18.12 0.44 23.24
C TRP A 298 18.97 1.16 22.20
N GLY A 299 18.62 2.39 21.81
CA GLY A 299 19.33 3.14 20.75
C GLY A 299 19.01 2.63 19.34
N LEU A 300 17.89 1.95 19.15
CA LEU A 300 17.46 1.37 17.87
C LEU A 300 16.39 2.22 17.18
N LYS A 301 16.44 2.26 15.84
CA LYS A 301 15.40 2.86 15.01
C LYS A 301 14.48 1.77 14.48
N ALA A 302 13.17 1.98 14.52
CA ALA A 302 12.24 1.05 13.88
C ALA A 302 12.50 0.93 12.36
N ASN A 303 12.84 -0.26 11.90
CA ASN A 303 13.03 -0.62 10.49
C ASN A 303 12.81 -2.14 10.30
N ARG A 304 12.93 -2.65 9.06
CA ARG A 304 12.62 -4.05 8.74
C ARG A 304 13.55 -5.09 9.41
N ASN A 305 14.71 -4.66 9.95
CA ASN A 305 15.63 -5.53 10.68
C ASN A 305 15.38 -5.49 12.20
N THR A 306 14.80 -4.40 12.72
CA THR A 306 14.53 -4.25 14.16
C THR A 306 13.08 -4.55 14.53
N ILE A 307 12.16 -4.59 13.57
CA ILE A 307 10.76 -5.00 13.75
C ILE A 307 10.56 -6.29 12.95
N ARG A 308 10.22 -7.38 13.62
CA ARG A 308 10.14 -8.72 13.05
C ARG A 308 8.77 -9.36 13.30
N LEU A 309 8.41 -10.34 12.47
CA LEU A 309 7.25 -11.21 12.63
C LEU A 309 7.70 -12.61 13.07
N HIS A 310 6.86 -13.37 13.79
CA HIS A 310 7.18 -14.74 14.18
C HIS A 310 7.44 -15.64 12.97
N MET A 311 6.59 -15.55 11.94
CA MET A 311 6.72 -16.28 10.68
C MET A 311 8.04 -16.06 9.91
N GLU A 312 8.86 -15.07 10.28
CA GLU A 312 10.23 -14.93 9.74
C GLU A 312 11.24 -15.90 10.35
N PHE A 313 10.88 -16.59 11.42
CA PHE A 313 11.77 -17.46 12.20
C PHE A 313 11.38 -18.94 12.17
N SER A 314 10.09 -19.22 12.04
CA SER A 314 9.53 -20.58 12.03
C SER A 314 8.24 -20.61 11.21
N GLN A 315 7.84 -21.79 10.73
CA GLN A 315 6.56 -21.96 10.02
C GLN A 315 5.39 -21.79 11.00
N THR A 316 4.65 -20.69 10.89
CA THR A 316 3.50 -20.37 11.74
C THR A 316 2.60 -19.33 11.06
N SER A 317 1.35 -19.22 11.49
CA SER A 317 0.40 -18.17 11.06
C SER A 317 0.53 -16.87 11.87
N CYS A 318 1.44 -16.79 12.84
CA CYS A 318 1.61 -15.62 13.71
C CYS A 318 2.43 -14.49 13.05
N PRO A 319 1.98 -13.20 13.11
CA PRO A 319 0.80 -12.68 13.82
C PRO A 319 -0.49 -12.64 12.96
N HIS A 320 -1.44 -13.54 13.23
CA HIS A 320 -2.58 -13.80 12.36
C HIS A 320 -3.58 -12.63 12.24
N ARG A 321 -4.00 -12.03 13.36
CA ARG A 321 -5.04 -11.00 13.40
C ARG A 321 -4.53 -9.69 12.80
N SER A 322 -3.31 -9.29 13.14
CA SER A 322 -2.66 -8.12 12.54
C SER A 322 -2.43 -8.33 11.03
N MET A 323 -2.02 -9.53 10.60
CA MET A 323 -1.88 -9.84 9.16
C MET A 323 -3.20 -9.63 8.42
N LYS A 324 -4.28 -10.24 8.93
CA LYS A 324 -5.62 -10.12 8.34
C LYS A 324 -6.10 -8.68 8.29
N LEU A 325 -5.98 -7.96 9.41
CA LEU A 325 -6.48 -6.60 9.54
C LEU A 325 -5.70 -5.58 8.73
N HIS A 326 -4.41 -5.76 8.45
CA HIS A 326 -3.59 -4.72 7.82
C HIS A 326 -3.19 -5.05 6.38
N THR A 327 -3.25 -6.33 6.00
CA THR A 327 -2.86 -6.77 4.66
C THR A 327 -4.02 -7.29 3.84
N GLY A 328 -5.06 -7.81 4.50
CA GLY A 328 -6.20 -8.51 3.92
C GLY A 328 -5.98 -10.02 3.82
N PHE A 329 -4.77 -10.51 4.14
CA PHE A 329 -4.41 -11.91 4.08
C PHE A 329 -4.60 -12.58 5.45
N ASP A 330 -5.37 -13.66 5.48
CA ASP A 330 -5.60 -14.48 6.68
C ASP A 330 -4.69 -15.72 6.65
N PRO A 331 -3.54 -15.72 7.37
CA PRO A 331 -2.59 -16.83 7.31
C PRO A 331 -3.09 -18.10 8.03
N VAL A 332 -4.22 -18.05 8.73
CA VAL A 332 -4.84 -19.24 9.33
C VAL A 332 -5.56 -20.05 8.26
N THR A 333 -6.25 -19.38 7.34
CA THR A 333 -7.05 -20.04 6.29
C THR A 333 -6.37 -20.07 4.92
N GLN A 334 -5.42 -19.16 4.67
CA GLN A 334 -4.76 -18.99 3.37
C GLN A 334 -3.30 -19.47 3.38
N GLY A 335 -2.80 -20.02 4.49
CA GLY A 335 -1.45 -20.57 4.58
C GLY A 335 -0.35 -19.51 4.66
N VAL A 336 0.80 -19.76 4.00
CA VAL A 336 2.00 -18.93 4.14
C VAL A 336 1.86 -17.62 3.33
N PRO A 337 1.92 -16.44 3.98
CA PRO A 337 1.88 -15.17 3.27
C PRO A 337 3.16 -14.95 2.46
N SER A 338 3.00 -14.36 1.26
CA SER A 338 4.14 -13.95 0.43
C SER A 338 5.04 -12.96 1.17
N GLN A 339 6.31 -12.88 0.78
CA GLN A 339 7.26 -11.92 1.35
C GLN A 339 6.75 -10.48 1.24
N ALA A 340 6.07 -10.13 0.14
CA ALA A 340 5.47 -8.80 -0.03
C ALA A 340 4.37 -8.51 0.99
N THR A 341 3.52 -9.50 1.29
CA THR A 341 2.48 -9.41 2.32
C THR A 341 3.09 -9.28 3.73
N GLN A 342 4.13 -10.05 4.03
CA GLN A 342 4.89 -9.91 5.28
C GLN A 342 5.53 -8.51 5.42
N LEU A 343 6.14 -8.00 4.34
CA LEU A 343 6.72 -6.66 4.30
C LEU A 343 5.67 -5.56 4.47
N LYS A 344 4.48 -5.71 3.86
CA LYS A 344 3.35 -4.78 4.04
C LYS A 344 2.95 -4.66 5.50
N LEU A 345 2.84 -5.79 6.21
CA LEU A 345 2.55 -5.78 7.65
C LEU A 345 3.67 -5.11 8.46
N LYS A 346 4.93 -5.49 8.19
CA LYS A 346 6.10 -4.90 8.86
C LYS A 346 6.17 -3.38 8.67
N ASP A 347 5.94 -2.90 7.45
CA ASP A 347 5.98 -1.47 7.14
C ASP A 347 4.85 -0.70 7.85
N TYR A 348 3.68 -1.31 8.00
CA TYR A 348 2.61 -0.76 8.84
C TYR A 348 3.07 -0.66 10.31
N PHE A 349 3.60 -1.74 10.91
CA PHE A 349 4.14 -1.71 12.29
C PHE A 349 5.22 -0.64 12.46
N ILE A 350 6.20 -0.59 11.54
CA ILE A 350 7.28 0.40 11.55
C ILE A 350 6.72 1.81 11.50
N LYS A 351 5.73 2.08 10.64
CA LYS A 351 5.09 3.40 10.52
C LYS A 351 4.42 3.83 11.83
N GLN A 352 3.68 2.92 12.48
CA GLN A 352 3.01 3.21 13.75
C GLN A 352 4.04 3.46 14.86
N ILE A 353 5.06 2.62 14.98
CA ILE A 353 6.12 2.74 15.99
C ILE A 353 6.93 4.03 15.80
N ARG A 354 7.32 4.37 14.56
CA ARG A 354 8.03 5.62 14.25
C ARG A 354 7.23 6.86 14.62
N ALA A 355 5.90 6.82 14.50
CA ALA A 355 5.06 7.92 14.95
C ALA A 355 5.18 8.14 16.47
N TYR A 356 5.14 7.06 17.26
CA TYR A 356 5.38 7.14 18.71
C TYR A 356 6.82 7.56 19.05
N GLN A 357 7.83 7.09 18.32
CA GLN A 357 9.21 7.56 18.49
C GLN A 357 9.34 9.07 18.24
N ALA A 358 8.50 9.63 17.36
CA ALA A 358 8.42 11.07 17.08
C ALA A 358 7.47 11.84 18.01
N GLY A 359 6.98 11.23 19.09
CA GLY A 359 6.06 11.85 20.04
C GLY A 359 4.65 12.11 19.48
N LYS A 360 4.25 11.37 18.44
CA LYS A 360 2.92 11.45 17.80
C LYS A 360 2.10 10.22 18.15
N VAL A 361 0.77 10.38 18.18
CA VAL A 361 -0.17 9.26 18.29
C VAL A 361 -0.75 8.98 16.91
N PRO A 362 -0.37 7.87 16.26
CA PRO A 362 -0.86 7.52 14.93
C PRO A 362 -2.31 7.00 14.99
N THR A 363 -2.92 6.89 13.81
CA THR A 363 -4.24 6.25 13.66
C THR A 363 -4.01 4.89 12.98
N ALA A 364 -4.63 3.84 13.52
CA ALA A 364 -4.60 2.51 12.91
C ALA A 364 -5.32 2.51 11.56
N THR A 365 -4.82 1.72 10.61
CA THR A 365 -5.39 1.57 9.27
C THR A 365 -5.63 0.10 8.99
N VAL A 366 -6.88 -0.27 8.71
CA VAL A 366 -7.24 -1.66 8.37
C VAL A 366 -7.45 -1.83 6.85
N SER A 367 -7.03 -2.98 6.32
CA SER A 367 -7.40 -3.45 4.99
C SER A 367 -8.88 -3.83 4.99
N LYS A 368 -9.68 -3.12 4.19
CA LYS A 368 -11.09 -3.50 3.98
C LYS A 368 -11.13 -4.77 3.14
N SER A 369 -11.87 -5.78 3.58
CA SER A 369 -12.11 -7.00 2.83
C SER A 369 -13.16 -6.77 1.74
N THR A 370 -12.70 -6.57 0.52
CA THR A 370 -13.25 -7.19 -0.69
C THR A 370 -12.09 -7.46 -1.64
N SER A 371 -12.20 -8.55 -2.38
CA SER A 371 -11.23 -9.22 -3.25
C SER A 371 -10.09 -8.34 -3.79
N ALA A 372 -8.86 -8.75 -3.43
CA ALA A 372 -7.58 -8.49 -4.08
C ALA A 372 -7.28 -7.07 -4.62
N SER A 373 -6.40 -6.34 -3.93
CA SER A 373 -5.15 -5.83 -4.50
C SER A 373 -4.32 -5.07 -3.46
N SER A 374 -3.04 -5.44 -3.37
CA SER A 374 -2.07 -4.84 -2.46
C SER A 374 -1.27 -3.77 -3.20
N ASN A 375 -1.54 -2.50 -2.90
CA ASN A 375 -0.65 -1.40 -3.23
C ASN A 375 0.09 -0.94 -1.96
N THR A 376 1.41 -1.14 -1.93
CA THR A 376 2.30 -0.31 -1.10
C THR A 376 3.51 0.09 -1.93
N LYS A 377 3.68 1.40 -2.14
CA LYS A 377 4.85 2.02 -2.77
C LYS A 377 6.11 1.73 -1.95
N SER A 378 7.15 1.19 -2.60
CA SER A 378 8.54 1.08 -2.12
C SER A 378 9.46 1.91 -3.03
N THR A 379 10.46 2.56 -2.45
CA THR A 379 11.29 3.64 -3.02
C THR A 379 12.42 3.19 -3.96
N VAL A 380 12.19 2.19 -4.82
CA VAL A 380 13.16 1.75 -5.87
C VAL A 380 12.67 2.11 -7.29
N ALA A 381 11.40 2.51 -7.44
CA ALA A 381 10.74 2.74 -8.73
C ALA A 381 11.34 3.87 -9.61
N GLY A 382 12.31 4.64 -9.13
CA GLY A 382 12.85 5.79 -9.85
C GLY A 382 13.92 5.50 -10.90
N ALA A 383 14.50 4.29 -10.93
CA ALA A 383 15.67 3.99 -11.79
C ALA A 383 15.32 3.23 -13.08
N TRP A 384 14.22 2.46 -13.10
CA TRP A 384 13.86 1.61 -14.24
C TRP A 384 13.08 2.38 -15.31
N LYS A 385 13.58 2.31 -16.54
CA LYS A 385 12.97 2.78 -17.78
C LYS A 385 12.52 1.57 -18.61
N ARG A 386 11.64 1.76 -19.58
CA ARG A 386 11.23 0.72 -20.53
C ARG A 386 11.45 1.21 -21.96
N ASN A 387 12.03 0.39 -22.82
CA ASN A 387 12.23 0.73 -24.24
C ASN A 387 11.10 0.17 -25.13
N SER A 388 11.14 0.50 -26.42
CA SER A 388 10.17 0.04 -27.44
C SER A 388 10.15 -1.47 -27.66
N TYR A 389 11.21 -2.17 -27.27
CA TYR A 389 11.32 -3.63 -27.36
C TYR A 389 10.78 -4.34 -26.10
N GLY A 390 10.15 -3.59 -25.19
CA GLY A 390 9.55 -4.12 -23.97
C GLY A 390 10.55 -4.42 -22.85
N THR A 391 11.85 -4.23 -23.08
CA THR A 391 12.93 -4.39 -22.10
C THR A 391 12.82 -3.33 -21.01
N TRP A 392 12.83 -3.74 -19.75
CA TRP A 392 13.05 -2.82 -18.64
C TRP A 392 14.55 -2.65 -18.43
N TYR A 393 15.04 -1.43 -18.26
CA TYR A 393 16.46 -1.15 -18.08
C TYR A 393 16.70 -0.03 -17.07
N MET A 394 17.80 -0.08 -16.33
CA MET A 394 18.25 1.01 -15.47
C MET A 394 19.76 1.13 -15.54
N SER A 395 20.29 2.33 -15.26
CA SER A 395 21.73 2.51 -15.09
C SER A 395 22.13 2.06 -13.69
N GLU A 396 23.09 1.15 -13.62
CA GLU A 396 23.70 0.65 -12.39
C GLU A 396 25.14 0.27 -12.72
N LYS A 397 26.10 0.73 -11.91
CA LYS A 397 27.51 0.40 -12.08
C LYS A 397 27.99 -0.52 -10.97
N ALA A 398 28.47 -1.70 -11.34
CA ALA A 398 29.13 -2.64 -10.43
C ALA A 398 30.00 -3.61 -11.23
N ARG A 399 30.73 -4.49 -10.53
CA ARG A 399 31.52 -5.55 -11.15
C ARG A 399 30.81 -6.89 -11.02
N PHE A 400 30.60 -7.59 -12.14
CA PHE A 400 30.17 -8.98 -12.13
C PHE A 400 31.37 -9.91 -12.30
N THR A 401 31.47 -10.96 -11.48
CA THR A 401 32.43 -12.06 -11.64
C THR A 401 31.67 -13.36 -11.83
N ASN A 402 31.97 -14.07 -12.92
CA ASN A 402 31.28 -15.29 -13.29
C ASN A 402 31.59 -16.44 -12.32
N GLY A 403 30.59 -17.27 -12.05
CA GLY A 403 30.72 -18.45 -11.20
C GLY A 403 31.41 -19.61 -11.93
N ASN A 404 30.87 -20.80 -11.76
CA ASN A 404 31.57 -22.05 -12.10
C ASN A 404 31.28 -22.57 -13.51
N ALA A 405 30.37 -21.94 -14.27
CA ALA A 405 29.98 -22.38 -15.61
C ALA A 405 30.14 -21.25 -16.64
N PRO A 406 30.54 -21.56 -17.89
CA PRO A 406 30.53 -20.56 -18.96
C PRO A 406 29.11 -20.03 -19.22
N ILE A 407 28.99 -18.72 -19.46
CA ILE A 407 27.71 -18.08 -19.78
C ILE A 407 27.76 -17.49 -21.19
N MET A 408 26.78 -17.84 -22.01
CA MET A 408 26.69 -17.36 -23.39
C MET A 408 26.38 -15.86 -23.47
N VAL A 409 27.32 -15.07 -24.00
CA VAL A 409 27.17 -13.61 -24.20
C VAL A 409 26.47 -13.33 -25.52
N ARG A 410 25.64 -12.27 -25.53
CA ARG A 410 24.94 -11.78 -26.71
C ARG A 410 25.49 -10.43 -27.17
N THR A 411 25.32 -10.17 -28.47
CA THR A 411 25.54 -8.86 -29.09
C THR A 411 24.21 -8.22 -29.45
N THR A 412 24.20 -6.91 -29.74
CA THR A 412 23.01 -6.15 -30.18
C THR A 412 21.99 -5.82 -29.06
N GLY A 413 21.56 -6.79 -28.26
CA GLY A 413 20.58 -6.53 -27.18
C GLY A 413 20.37 -7.69 -26.20
N PRO A 414 19.55 -7.48 -25.15
CA PRO A 414 19.32 -8.45 -24.07
C PRO A 414 18.25 -9.50 -24.44
N PHE A 415 18.38 -10.15 -25.60
CA PHE A 415 17.47 -11.23 -26.01
C PHE A 415 18.21 -12.54 -26.21
N ARG A 416 17.58 -13.66 -25.88
CA ARG A 416 18.15 -15.00 -26.17
C ARG A 416 18.27 -15.27 -27.67
N SER A 417 17.45 -14.60 -28.48
CA SER A 417 17.49 -14.65 -29.95
C SER A 417 18.58 -13.79 -30.57
N CYS A 418 19.20 -12.87 -29.82
CA CYS A 418 20.28 -12.03 -30.33
C CYS A 418 21.53 -12.87 -30.68
N PRO A 419 22.37 -12.39 -31.62
CA PRO A 419 23.53 -13.16 -32.08
C PRO A 419 24.50 -13.49 -30.94
N TYR A 420 24.99 -14.73 -30.98
CA TYR A 420 26.06 -15.21 -30.12
C TYR A 420 27.32 -14.33 -30.27
N ALA A 421 27.98 -14.05 -29.17
CA ALA A 421 29.25 -13.31 -29.16
C ALA A 421 30.42 -14.22 -28.82
N TYR A 422 30.43 -14.73 -27.59
CA TYR A 422 31.43 -15.65 -27.03
C TYR A 422 30.91 -16.23 -25.71
N ASP A 423 31.57 -17.25 -25.19
CA ASP A 423 31.28 -17.78 -23.85
C ASP A 423 32.10 -17.06 -22.78
N PHE A 424 31.42 -16.41 -21.84
CA PHE A 424 32.01 -15.75 -20.69
C PHE A 424 32.50 -16.82 -19.71
N GLN A 425 33.80 -17.00 -19.61
CA GLN A 425 34.40 -18.14 -18.90
C GLN A 425 34.26 -18.04 -17.37
N PRO A 426 34.27 -19.17 -16.64
CA PRO A 426 34.31 -19.19 -15.18
C PRO A 426 35.44 -18.31 -14.60
N GLY A 427 35.15 -17.56 -13.54
CA GLY A 427 36.11 -16.63 -12.92
C GLY A 427 36.42 -15.36 -13.74
N GLY A 428 35.94 -15.25 -14.98
CA GLY A 428 36.00 -14.01 -15.76
C GLY A 428 35.17 -12.91 -15.11
N TRP A 429 35.54 -11.65 -15.31
CA TRP A 429 34.83 -10.50 -14.73
C TRP A 429 34.63 -9.37 -15.74
N CYS A 430 33.59 -8.56 -15.51
CA CYS A 430 33.34 -7.33 -16.27
C CYS A 430 32.74 -6.25 -15.38
N ASP A 431 33.11 -5.00 -15.66
CA ASP A 431 32.44 -3.83 -15.10
C ASP A 431 31.25 -3.49 -16.01
N TYR A 432 30.04 -3.50 -15.45
CA TYR A 432 28.82 -3.16 -16.18
C TYR A 432 28.29 -1.80 -15.75
N ASP A 433 27.46 -1.18 -16.59
CA ASP A 433 26.86 0.15 -16.34
C ASP A 433 25.34 0.19 -16.53
N GLU A 434 24.74 -0.95 -16.88
CA GLU A 434 23.32 -1.10 -17.17
C GLU A 434 22.82 -2.48 -16.77
N VAL A 435 21.63 -2.52 -16.14
CA VAL A 435 20.90 -3.76 -15.82
C VAL A 435 19.59 -3.75 -16.58
N MET A 436 19.24 -4.88 -17.20
CA MET A 436 18.02 -5.04 -17.99
C MET A 436 17.23 -6.29 -17.58
N LEU A 437 15.91 -6.26 -17.80
CA LEU A 437 15.01 -7.39 -17.64
C LEU A 437 14.37 -7.69 -19.00
N GLN A 438 14.65 -8.88 -19.52
CA GLN A 438 14.13 -9.33 -20.82
C GLN A 438 14.19 -10.85 -20.93
N ASP A 439 13.23 -11.45 -21.64
CA ASP A 439 13.19 -12.89 -21.94
C ASP A 439 13.32 -13.79 -20.70
N SER A 440 12.66 -13.42 -19.61
CA SER A 440 12.74 -14.13 -18.31
C SER A 440 14.14 -14.19 -17.70
N LEU A 441 15.02 -13.25 -18.07
CA LEU A 441 16.39 -13.15 -17.57
C LEU A 441 16.69 -11.71 -17.12
N VAL A 442 17.62 -11.61 -16.16
CA VAL A 442 18.31 -10.36 -15.84
C VAL A 442 19.59 -10.32 -16.65
N TRP A 443 19.79 -9.23 -17.38
CA TRP A 443 20.96 -8.98 -18.20
C TRP A 443 21.77 -7.82 -17.63
N ILE A 444 23.08 -7.85 -17.84
CA ILE A 444 23.96 -6.70 -17.63
C ILE A 444 24.60 -6.28 -18.95
N GLY A 445 24.76 -4.97 -19.12
CA GLY A 445 25.39 -4.35 -20.28
C GLY A 445 26.78 -3.85 -19.92
N TYR A 446 27.80 -4.30 -20.65
CA TYR A 446 29.19 -3.87 -20.47
C TYR A 446 29.87 -3.61 -21.81
N THR A 447 30.87 -2.75 -21.79
CA THR A 447 31.65 -2.38 -22.98
C THR A 447 33.06 -2.93 -22.86
N TRP A 448 33.51 -3.68 -23.86
CA TRP A 448 34.88 -4.21 -23.93
C TRP A 448 35.44 -4.00 -25.33
N LYS A 449 36.68 -3.47 -25.42
CA LYS A 449 37.32 -3.12 -26.71
C LYS A 449 36.42 -2.32 -27.65
N ASN A 450 35.76 -1.28 -27.12
CA ASN A 450 34.82 -0.41 -27.85
C ASN A 450 33.58 -1.11 -28.44
N LYS A 451 33.25 -2.33 -27.99
CA LYS A 451 32.04 -3.06 -28.39
C LYS A 451 31.15 -3.33 -27.18
N ARG A 452 29.83 -3.17 -27.35
CA ARG A 452 28.81 -3.42 -26.32
C ARG A 452 28.38 -4.88 -26.33
N TYR A 453 28.27 -5.46 -25.13
CA TYR A 453 27.87 -6.84 -24.90
C TYR A 453 26.78 -6.93 -23.85
N TYR A 454 25.99 -8.01 -23.92
CA TYR A 454 24.87 -8.29 -23.02
C TYR A 454 25.02 -9.70 -22.45
N LEU A 455 25.12 -9.79 -21.13
CA LEU A 455 25.35 -11.04 -20.40
C LEU A 455 24.15 -11.33 -19.48
N PRO A 456 23.49 -12.49 -19.61
CA PRO A 456 22.45 -12.89 -18.67
C PRO A 456 23.11 -13.42 -17.39
N ILE A 457 22.64 -12.97 -16.22
CA ILE A 457 23.30 -13.25 -14.94
C ILE A 457 22.42 -14.02 -13.95
N ARG A 458 21.10 -14.08 -14.21
CA ARG A 458 20.12 -14.86 -13.43
C ARG A 458 18.76 -14.86 -14.10
N ASN A 459 17.87 -15.71 -13.59
CA ASN A 459 16.47 -15.73 -13.98
C ASN A 459 15.68 -14.51 -13.47
N TRP A 460 14.69 -14.11 -14.25
CA TRP A 460 13.66 -13.12 -13.91
C TRP A 460 12.29 -13.72 -14.22
N ASP A 461 11.35 -13.59 -13.29
CA ASP A 461 10.01 -14.16 -13.39
C ASP A 461 9.06 -13.46 -14.38
N GLY A 462 9.50 -12.37 -15.03
CA GLY A 462 8.65 -11.58 -15.91
C GLY A 462 7.86 -10.48 -15.18
N THR A 463 7.94 -10.40 -13.84
CA THR A 463 7.27 -9.34 -13.06
C THR A 463 7.95 -8.00 -13.31
N PRO A 464 7.21 -6.94 -13.74
CA PRO A 464 7.80 -5.63 -13.98
C PRO A 464 8.53 -5.05 -12.75
N PRO A 465 9.63 -4.33 -12.94
CA PRO A 465 10.32 -3.66 -11.85
C PRO A 465 9.46 -2.54 -11.23
N PRO A 466 9.71 -2.14 -9.97
CA PRO A 466 10.79 -2.57 -9.09
C PRO A 466 10.47 -3.84 -8.25
N ASN A 467 9.43 -4.58 -8.61
CA ASN A 467 8.96 -5.75 -7.86
C ASN A 467 9.34 -7.08 -8.53
N GLN A 468 10.31 -7.05 -9.45
CA GLN A 468 10.77 -8.23 -10.16
C GLN A 468 11.28 -9.31 -9.20
N ILE A 469 10.91 -10.56 -9.42
CA ILE A 469 11.45 -11.69 -8.65
C ILE A 469 12.62 -12.26 -9.44
N LEU A 470 13.75 -12.40 -8.76
CA LEU A 470 15.03 -12.74 -9.38
C LEU A 470 15.51 -14.06 -8.82
N GLY A 471 15.92 -14.97 -9.71
CA GLY A 471 16.52 -16.25 -9.34
C GLY A 471 17.93 -16.08 -8.77
N GLU A 472 18.56 -17.21 -8.45
CA GLU A 472 19.94 -17.24 -8.00
C GLU A 472 20.88 -16.62 -9.04
N LEU A 473 21.89 -15.90 -8.55
CA LEU A 473 22.91 -15.28 -9.37
C LEU A 473 23.91 -16.34 -9.84
N TRP A 474 24.22 -16.37 -11.14
CA TRP A 474 25.19 -17.30 -11.73
C TRP A 474 26.66 -16.86 -11.54
N GLY A 475 26.92 -16.12 -10.47
CA GLY A 475 28.20 -15.49 -10.16
C GLY A 475 28.09 -14.58 -8.93
N THR A 476 28.92 -13.55 -8.86
CA THR A 476 28.92 -12.56 -7.76
C THR A 476 28.95 -11.13 -8.30
N ILE A 477 28.37 -10.19 -7.56
CA ILE A 477 28.40 -8.75 -7.86
C ILE A 477 29.06 -8.04 -6.67
N ASN A 478 30.07 -7.21 -6.94
CA ASN A 478 30.81 -6.43 -5.95
C ASN A 478 30.79 -4.93 -6.25
#